data_AF-A0A2I3SQM3-F1
#
_entry.id   AF-A0A2I3SQM3-F1
#
_cell.length_a   1.000
_cell.length_b   1.000
_cell.length_c   1.000
_cell.angle_alpha   90.00
_cell.angle_beta   90.00
_cell.angle_gamma   90.00
#
_symmetry.space_group_name_H-M   'P 1'
#
loop_
_entity.id
_entity.type
_entity.pdbx_description
1 polymer ?
#
loop_
_entity_poly.entity_id
_entity_poly.type
_entity_poly.pdbx_seq_one_letter_code
_entity_poly.pdbx_strand_id
1 'polypeptide(L)'
;MADEADQQQTTNTVEEPLDFIRLSLDERIYVKMRNDRELRDVEETVTTIEIDEETYEEIYKSMKWNIPMLFVQGDVVVLVAPPLRVG
;
A
#
# COMPACT_ATOMS: atom_id res chain seq x y z
N MET A 1 12.39 -28.70 -31.70
CA MET A 1 11.58 -29.61 -30.88
C MET A 1 12.30 -29.69 -29.55
N ALA A 2 11.60 -29.37 -28.44
CA ALA A 2 12.10 -29.15 -27.07
C ALA A 2 12.96 -27.86 -26.91
N ASP A 3 12.75 -26.96 -25.95
CA ASP A 3 12.15 -27.13 -24.62
C ASP A 3 10.96 -26.17 -24.36
N GLU A 4 9.78 -26.77 -24.21
CA GLU A 4 8.70 -26.26 -23.36
C GLU A 4 8.92 -26.82 -21.96
N ALA A 5 9.45 -26.03 -21.01
CA ALA A 5 9.30 -26.25 -19.57
C ALA A 5 9.95 -25.10 -18.79
N ASP A 6 9.18 -24.06 -18.53
CA ASP A 6 9.24 -23.35 -17.25
C ASP A 6 7.81 -22.91 -16.93
N GLN A 7 6.94 -23.89 -16.70
CA GLN A 7 5.74 -23.66 -15.90
C GLN A 7 6.24 -23.32 -14.50
N GLN A 8 6.36 -22.01 -14.22
CA GLN A 8 6.62 -21.51 -12.87
C GLN A 8 5.49 -21.99 -11.97
N GLN A 9 5.73 -23.13 -11.35
CA GLN A 9 4.98 -23.63 -10.22
C GLN A 9 5.15 -22.56 -9.14
N THR A 10 4.11 -21.78 -8.87
CA THR A 10 4.11 -20.78 -7.79
C THR A 10 4.23 -21.52 -6.48
N THR A 11 5.47 -21.78 -6.08
CA THR A 11 5.79 -22.34 -4.78
C THR A 11 5.33 -21.31 -3.76
N ASN A 12 4.30 -21.65 -2.97
CA ASN A 12 3.83 -20.86 -1.82
C ASN A 12 4.88 -20.80 -0.67
N THR A 13 6.16 -20.92 -1.00
CA THR A 13 7.28 -20.83 -0.06
C THR A 13 7.81 -19.40 -0.11
N VAL A 14 7.88 -18.78 1.05
CA VAL A 14 8.42 -17.42 1.19
C VAL A 14 9.94 -17.52 1.17
N GLU A 15 10.58 -17.01 0.12
CA GLU A 15 12.04 -16.95 0.02
C GLU A 15 12.54 -15.50 0.01
N GLU A 16 11.81 -14.59 -0.63
CA GLU A 16 12.15 -13.17 -0.71
C GLU A 16 11.07 -12.26 -0.11
N PRO A 17 11.42 -11.03 0.35
CA PRO A 17 10.45 -10.07 0.85
C PRO A 17 9.33 -9.72 -0.15
N LEU A 18 9.61 -9.78 -1.45
CA LEU A 18 8.62 -9.52 -2.51
C LEU A 18 7.60 -10.65 -2.66
N ASP A 19 7.91 -11.86 -2.22
CA ASP A 19 6.99 -13.00 -2.31
C ASP A 19 5.78 -12.80 -1.40
N PHE A 20 5.92 -12.08 -0.28
CA PHE A 20 4.78 -11.69 0.55
C PHE A 20 3.78 -10.82 -0.21
N ILE A 21 4.27 -9.92 -1.09
CA ILE A 21 3.41 -9.08 -1.93
C ILE A 21 2.70 -9.94 -2.98
N ARG A 22 3.41 -10.90 -3.58
CA ARG A 22 2.84 -11.86 -4.52
C ARG A 22 1.76 -12.76 -3.88
N LEU A 23 1.95 -13.14 -2.62
CA LEU A 23 0.97 -13.89 -1.85
C LEU A 23 -0.28 -13.06 -1.49
N SER A 24 -0.16 -11.73 -1.48
CA SER A 24 -1.27 -10.82 -1.16
C SER A 24 -1.99 -10.30 -2.42
N LEU A 25 -1.74 -10.89 -3.59
CA LEU A 25 -2.48 -10.56 -4.82
C LEU A 25 -3.96 -10.91 -4.64
N ASP A 26 -4.85 -10.05 -5.14
CA ASP A 26 -6.32 -10.13 -4.96
C ASP A 26 -6.81 -9.88 -3.51
N GLU A 27 -5.91 -9.51 -2.58
CA GLU A 27 -6.25 -9.09 -1.23
C GLU A 27 -6.13 -7.57 -1.05
N ARG A 28 -6.84 -7.03 -0.04
CA ARG A 28 -6.74 -5.62 0.33
C ARG A 28 -5.49 -5.35 1.17
N ILE A 29 -4.53 -4.66 0.60
CA ILE A 29 -3.30 -4.24 1.29
C ILE A 29 -3.39 -2.80 1.81
N TYR A 30 -2.56 -2.49 2.81
CA TYR A 30 -2.28 -1.13 3.24
C TYR A 30 -0.92 -0.68 2.71
N VAL A 31 -0.85 0.50 2.12
CA VAL A 31 0.39 1.08 1.61
C VAL A 31 0.61 2.44 2.26
N LYS A 32 1.73 2.60 2.95
CA LYS A 32 2.19 3.90 3.44
C LYS A 32 3.16 4.50 2.44
N MET A 33 2.90 5.73 2.04
CA MET A 33 3.73 6.48 1.12
C MET A 33 4.37 7.68 1.83
N ARG A 34 5.32 8.31 1.16
CA ARG A 34 5.89 9.59 1.63
C ARG A 34 4.81 10.70 1.66
N ASN A 35 5.07 11.75 2.43
CA ASN A 35 4.22 12.95 2.57
C ASN A 35 2.86 12.68 3.23
N ASP A 36 2.82 11.81 4.25
CA ASP A 36 1.61 11.52 5.04
C ASP A 36 0.42 11.06 4.18
N ARG A 37 0.73 10.29 3.14
CA ARG A 37 -0.23 9.67 2.23
C ARG A 37 -0.31 8.18 2.51
N GLU A 38 -1.52 7.66 2.49
CA GLU A 38 -1.82 6.25 2.70
C GLU A 38 -2.80 5.77 1.64
N LEU A 39 -2.62 4.54 1.18
CA LEU A 39 -3.58 3.86 0.33
C LEU A 39 -4.17 2.67 1.07
N ARG A 40 -5.50 2.56 0.99
CA ARG A 40 -6.24 1.35 1.31
C ARG A 40 -6.98 0.96 0.05
N ASP A 41 -6.54 -0.11 -0.61
CA ASP A 41 -7.06 -0.49 -1.93
C ASP A 41 -6.86 0.68 -2.93
N VAL A 42 -7.93 1.20 -3.51
CA VAL A 42 -7.90 2.37 -4.40
C VAL A 42 -8.42 3.67 -3.75
N GLU A 43 -8.46 3.71 -2.41
CA GLU A 43 -8.74 4.92 -1.62
C GLU A 43 -7.43 5.53 -1.12
N GLU A 44 -7.11 6.71 -1.62
CA GLU A 44 -6.01 7.54 -1.11
C GLU A 44 -6.48 8.44 0.01
N THR A 45 -5.78 8.41 1.14
CA THR A 45 -5.94 9.35 2.24
C THR A 45 -4.68 10.19 2.39
N VAL A 46 -4.82 11.51 2.39
CA VAL A 46 -3.73 12.45 2.67
C VAL A 46 -4.03 13.19 3.96
N THR A 47 -3.08 13.18 4.88
CA THR A 47 -3.19 13.85 6.17
C THR A 47 -2.34 15.12 6.17
N THR A 48 -2.95 16.24 6.51
CA THR A 48 -2.27 17.53 6.68
C THR A 48 -2.38 17.96 8.13
N ILE A 49 -1.28 18.48 8.67
CA ILE A 49 -1.23 19.06 10.01
C ILE A 49 -1.28 20.57 9.86
N GLU A 50 -2.31 21.18 10.42
CA GLU A 50 -2.41 22.64 10.58
C GLU A 50 -2.16 22.97 12.05
N ILE A 51 -1.39 24.02 12.33
CA ILE A 51 -1.14 24.47 13.70
C ILE A 51 -1.94 25.75 13.92
N ASP A 52 -2.75 25.79 14.97
CA ASP A 52 -3.44 27.00 15.37
C ASP A 52 -2.43 28.01 15.94
N GLU A 53 -2.42 29.23 15.40
CA GLU A 53 -1.42 30.25 15.76
C GLU A 53 -1.62 30.83 17.18
N GLU A 54 -2.82 30.70 17.75
CA GLU A 54 -3.16 31.23 19.07
C GLU A 54 -3.01 30.18 20.18
N THR A 55 -3.46 28.95 19.93
CA THR A 55 -3.46 27.86 20.92
C THR A 55 -2.29 26.89 20.78
N TYR A 56 -1.56 26.93 19.65
CA TYR A 56 -0.53 25.95 19.27
C TYR A 56 -1.03 24.50 19.22
N GLU A 57 -2.35 24.31 19.05
CA GLU A 57 -2.92 22.99 18.89
C GLU A 57 -2.72 22.45 17.47
N GLU A 58 -2.38 21.17 17.35
CA GLU A 58 -2.26 20.47 16.07
C GLU A 58 -3.62 19.96 15.60
N ILE A 59 -4.09 20.50 14.48
CA ILE A 59 -5.33 20.10 13.83
C ILE A 59 -4.98 19.15 12.68
N TYR A 60 -5.37 17.88 12.85
CA TYR A 60 -5.20 16.86 11.83
C TYR A 60 -6.39 16.85 10.86
N LYS A 61 -6.15 17.15 9.59
CA LYS A 61 -7.15 17.08 8.53
C LYS A 61 -6.83 15.93 7.58
N SER A 62 -7.83 15.10 7.29
CA SER A 62 -7.72 14.01 6.31
C SER A 62 -8.57 14.30 5.07
N MET A 63 -7.97 14.23 3.90
CA MET A 63 -8.68 14.26 2.60
C MET A 63 -8.64 12.88 1.95
N LYS A 64 -9.75 12.46 1.33
CA LYS A 64 -9.89 11.14 0.72
C LYS A 64 -10.25 11.24 -0.76
N TRP A 65 -9.59 10.43 -1.59
CA TRP A 65 -9.93 10.25 -3.00
C TRP A 65 -10.14 8.78 -3.30
N ASN A 66 -11.25 8.45 -3.95
CA ASN A 66 -11.52 7.12 -4.47
C ASN A 66 -11.39 7.15 -6.00
N ILE A 67 -10.53 6.29 -6.53
CA ILE A 67 -10.26 6.21 -7.97
C ILE A 67 -10.48 4.76 -8.40
N PRO A 68 -11.17 4.44 -9.50
CA PRO A 68 -11.43 3.04 -9.86
C PRO A 68 -10.17 2.19 -10.08
N MET A 69 -9.07 2.82 -10.48
CA MET A 69 -7.78 2.18 -10.69
C MET A 69 -6.67 3.22 -10.54
N LEU A 70 -5.60 2.85 -9.83
CA LEU A 70 -4.44 3.72 -9.58
C LEU A 70 -3.15 2.99 -9.94
N PHE A 71 -2.22 3.70 -10.57
CA PHE A 71 -0.84 3.27 -10.72
C PHE A 71 0.04 4.00 -9.69
N VAL A 72 0.86 3.26 -8.96
CA VAL A 72 1.73 3.80 -7.91
C VAL A 72 3.20 3.56 -8.28
N GLN A 73 4.01 4.61 -8.27
CA GLN A 73 5.45 4.51 -8.49
C GLN A 73 6.14 3.97 -7.22
N GLY A 74 7.10 3.05 -7.36
CA GLY A 74 7.77 2.41 -6.23
C GLY A 74 8.57 3.37 -5.33
N ASP A 75 9.15 4.43 -5.88
CA ASP A 75 10.07 5.34 -5.16
C ASP A 75 9.41 6.08 -3.98
N VAL A 76 8.09 6.23 -4.02
CA VAL A 76 7.30 6.93 -3.00
C VAL A 76 6.72 5.99 -1.95
N VAL A 77 6.80 4.68 -2.17
CA VAL A 77 6.31 3.68 -1.20
C VAL A 77 7.33 3.52 -0.08
N VAL A 78 6.85 3.54 1.16
CA VAL A 78 7.67 3.36 2.37
C VAL A 78 7.42 1.98 2.98
N LEU A 79 6.16 1.54 3.01
CA LEU A 79 5.74 0.28 3.60
C LEU A 79 4.55 -0.30 2.84
N VAL A 80 4.55 -1.62 2.65
CA VAL A 80 3.38 -2.40 2.27
C VAL A 80 3.08 -3.37 3.41
N ALA A 81 1.82 -3.42 3.84
CA ALA A 81 1.36 -4.31 4.89
C ALA A 81 0.16 -5.15 4.42
N PRO A 82 0.05 -6.40 4.90
CA PRO A 82 -1.09 -7.28 4.61
C PRO A 82 -2.40 -6.68 5.13
N PRO A 83 -3.56 -7.26 4.75
CA PRO A 83 -4.86 -6.79 5.22
C PRO A 83 -4.88 -6.71 6.74
N LEU A 84 -5.45 -5.61 7.27
CA LEU A 84 -5.73 -5.52 8.70
C LEU A 84 -6.64 -6.70 9.05
N ARG A 85 -6.13 -7.66 9.82
CA ARG A 85 -6.94 -8.73 10.40
C ARG A 85 -7.90 -8.07 11.38
N VAL A 86 -9.13 -7.83 10.93
CA VAL A 86 -10.22 -7.42 11.82
C VAL A 86 -10.54 -8.64 12.67
N GLY A 87 -10.18 -8.59 13.96
CA GLY A 87 -10.59 -9.57 14.95
C GLY A 87 -12.04 -9.40 15.36
#